data_AF-A0A379Y9J7-F1
#
_entry.id   AF-A0A379Y9J7-F1
#
_cell.length_a   1.000
_cell.length_b   1.000
_cell.length_c   1.000
_cell.angle_alpha   90.00
_cell.angle_beta   90.00
_cell.angle_gamma   90.00
#
_symmetry.space_group_name_H-M   'P 1'
#
loop_
_entity.id
_entity.type
_entity.pdbx_description
1 polymer ?
#
loop_
_entity_poly.entity_id
_entity_poly.type
_entity_poly.pdbx_seq_one_letter_code
_entity_poly.pdbx_strand_id
1 'polypeptide(L)'
;MWATKGLEAETGRLLQDVAREALGETIPLAVLSGPTFAKELAAGLPTAIALAATDAQFADDLQQLLHCGKSFRVYSNPDFIGVQLGGAVKNVIAIGAGMSDGIGFGANARTALITRGLAEMSRLGSALGADPSTFMGMAGLGDLVLTCTDNQSRNRRFGIMLGQGKGVQEAQDSIGQVVEGYRNTKEVLALAQRHGVEMPITEQIYQVLYCHKDAREAALSLLGRARKDEKTQRVT
;
A
#
# COMPACT_ATOMS: atom_id res chain seq x y z
N MET A 1 -3.52 10.05 16.77
CA MET A 1 -3.73 9.97 15.31
C MET A 1 -2.39 9.89 14.59
N TRP A 2 -2.26 9.11 13.52
CA TRP A 2 -1.10 9.15 12.62
C TRP A 2 -1.52 9.20 11.15
N ALA A 3 -0.62 9.73 10.31
CA ALA A 3 -0.72 9.70 8.85
C ALA A 3 0.40 8.83 8.22
N THR A 4 1.18 8.14 9.05
CA THR A 4 2.22 7.20 8.61
C THR A 4 1.57 6.00 7.92
N LYS A 5 2.08 5.65 6.74
CA LYS A 5 1.63 4.50 5.95
C LYS A 5 2.69 3.41 6.01
N GLY A 6 2.39 2.30 6.67
CA GLY A 6 3.35 1.21 6.86
C GLY A 6 2.98 0.30 8.02
N LEU A 7 3.91 -0.59 8.34
CA LEU A 7 3.82 -1.53 9.46
C LEU A 7 5.02 -1.30 10.40
N GLU A 8 5.01 -1.93 11.57
CA GLU A 8 6.17 -1.93 12.46
C GLU A 8 7.36 -2.55 11.76
N ALA A 9 8.52 -1.87 11.82
CA ALA A 9 9.74 -2.35 11.21
C ALA A 9 10.14 -3.71 11.77
N GLU A 10 10.70 -4.57 10.91
CA GLU A 10 11.15 -5.95 11.21
C GLU A 10 10.04 -6.94 11.58
N THR A 11 9.03 -6.53 12.35
CA THR A 11 7.96 -7.42 12.80
C THR A 11 6.77 -7.43 11.84
N GLY A 12 6.50 -6.34 11.11
CA GLY A 12 5.29 -6.20 10.29
C GLY A 12 3.99 -6.16 11.10
N ARG A 13 4.03 -5.80 12.40
CA ARG A 13 2.81 -5.58 13.20
C ARG A 13 2.04 -4.35 12.70
N LEU A 14 0.72 -4.35 12.90
CA LEU A 14 -0.08 -3.16 12.62
C LEU A 14 0.30 -2.06 13.62
N LEU A 15 0.34 -0.81 13.15
CA LEU A 15 0.70 0.32 14.01
C LEU A 15 -0.32 0.53 15.15
N GLN A 16 -1.56 0.08 14.98
CA GLN A 16 -2.54 0.02 16.06
C GLN A 16 -2.06 -0.82 17.26
N ASP A 17 -1.36 -1.93 17.00
CA ASP A 17 -0.93 -2.86 18.05
C ASP A 17 0.26 -2.27 18.80
N VAL A 18 1.16 -1.61 18.06
CA VAL A 18 2.27 -0.83 18.63
C VAL A 18 1.75 0.33 19.46
N ALA A 19 0.75 1.05 18.95
CA ALA A 19 0.16 2.18 19.65
C ALA A 19 -0.53 1.74 20.95
N ARG A 20 -1.30 0.64 20.93
CA ARG A 20 -1.92 0.06 22.14
C ARG A 20 -0.89 -0.41 23.15
N GLU A 21 0.19 -1.03 22.70
CA GLU A 21 1.29 -1.43 23.59
C GLU A 21 1.94 -0.23 24.28
N ALA A 22 2.16 0.86 23.54
CA ALA A 22 2.82 2.05 24.07
C ALA A 22 1.90 2.96 24.91
N LEU A 23 0.61 3.04 24.56
CA LEU A 23 -0.33 4.04 25.08
C LEU A 23 -1.44 3.44 25.96
N GLY A 24 -1.60 2.11 25.94
CA GLY A 24 -2.71 1.40 26.56
C GLY A 24 -3.96 1.33 25.69
N GLU A 25 -4.93 0.51 26.11
CA GLU A 25 -6.16 0.22 25.36
C GLU A 25 -7.23 1.32 25.44
N THR A 26 -7.09 2.25 26.39
CA THR A 26 -8.12 3.26 26.67
C THR A 26 -8.00 4.51 25.80
N ILE A 27 -6.86 4.73 25.15
CA ILE A 27 -6.61 5.94 24.37
C ILE A 27 -7.17 5.75 22.95
N PRO A 28 -8.09 6.62 22.49
CA PRO A 28 -8.61 6.55 21.12
C PRO A 28 -7.52 6.71 20.07
N LEU A 29 -7.51 5.83 19.08
CA LEU A 29 -6.57 5.83 17.96
C LEU A 29 -7.27 6.29 16.69
N ALA A 30 -6.52 6.90 15.78
CA ALA A 30 -7.00 7.38 14.49
C ALA A 30 -5.90 7.26 13.42
N VAL A 31 -6.27 6.89 12.21
CA VAL A 31 -5.38 6.80 11.04
C VAL A 31 -5.97 7.54 9.85
N LEU A 32 -5.10 8.22 9.11
CA LEU A 32 -5.42 8.87 7.84
C LEU A 32 -4.74 8.14 6.69
N SER A 33 -5.49 7.81 5.65
CA SER A 33 -4.95 7.24 4.40
C SER A 33 -5.77 7.68 3.19
N GLY A 34 -5.22 7.58 1.99
CA GLY A 34 -5.89 7.99 0.77
C GLY A 34 -4.97 8.67 -0.24
N PRO A 35 -5.47 8.90 -1.47
CA PRO A 35 -4.73 9.50 -2.57
C PRO A 35 -4.35 10.94 -2.23
N THR A 36 -3.12 11.11 -1.76
CA THR A 36 -2.61 12.38 -1.24
C THR A 36 -1.16 12.56 -1.63
N PHE A 37 -0.89 13.55 -2.49
CA PHE A 37 0.46 14.10 -2.60
C PHE A 37 0.59 15.33 -1.71
N ALA A 38 1.60 15.32 -0.84
CA ALA A 38 1.84 16.39 0.11
C ALA A 38 1.98 17.77 -0.57
N LYS A 39 2.55 17.81 -1.79
CA LYS A 39 2.68 19.04 -2.58
C LYS A 39 1.34 19.60 -3.04
N GLU A 40 0.44 18.74 -3.52
CA GLU A 40 -0.90 19.14 -3.97
C GLU A 40 -1.77 19.59 -2.81
N LEU A 41 -1.69 18.88 -1.69
CA LEU A 41 -2.37 19.26 -0.45
C LEU A 41 -1.87 20.62 0.06
N ALA A 42 -0.55 20.84 0.09
CA ALA A 42 0.04 22.13 0.50
C ALA A 42 -0.32 23.28 -0.45
N ALA A 43 -0.55 22.99 -1.73
CA ALA A 43 -1.04 23.95 -2.72
C ALA A 43 -2.55 24.21 -2.64
N GLY A 44 -3.27 23.52 -1.74
CA GLY A 44 -4.72 23.67 -1.59
C GLY A 44 -5.54 23.06 -2.73
N LEU A 45 -4.96 22.12 -3.49
CA LEU A 45 -5.67 21.44 -4.57
C LEU A 45 -6.68 20.43 -4.01
N PRO A 46 -7.81 20.19 -4.72
CA PRO A 46 -8.84 19.26 -4.28
C PRO A 46 -8.30 17.88 -3.96
N THR A 47 -8.41 17.48 -2.70
CA THR A 47 -7.86 16.23 -2.18
C THR A 47 -8.90 15.54 -1.31
N ALA A 48 -8.91 14.21 -1.33
CA ALA A 48 -9.84 13.42 -0.53
C ALA A 48 -9.15 12.23 0.14
N ILE A 49 -9.47 11.99 1.40
CA ILE A 49 -8.86 10.96 2.25
C ILE A 49 -9.91 10.17 3.02
N ALA A 50 -9.52 8.97 3.45
CA ALA A 50 -10.21 8.21 4.48
C ALA A 50 -9.61 8.48 5.86
N LEU A 51 -10.47 8.61 6.86
CA LEU A 51 -10.15 8.65 8.28
C LEU A 51 -10.81 7.44 8.94
N ALA A 52 -10.04 6.65 9.67
CA ALA A 52 -10.57 5.62 10.56
C ALA A 52 -10.16 5.91 11.99
N ALA A 53 -11.05 5.68 12.95
CA ALA A 53 -10.76 5.80 14.37
C ALA A 53 -11.37 4.64 15.17
N THR A 54 -10.81 4.36 16.34
CA THR A 54 -11.32 3.32 17.26
C THR A 54 -12.48 3.83 18.12
N ASP A 55 -12.77 5.13 18.08
CA ASP A 55 -13.87 5.78 18.79
C ASP A 55 -14.63 6.72 17.83
N ALA A 56 -15.96 6.69 17.91
CA ALA A 56 -16.84 7.41 17.00
C ALA A 56 -16.83 8.92 17.22
N GLN A 57 -16.78 9.37 18.49
CA GLN A 57 -16.70 10.80 18.80
C GLN A 57 -15.37 11.37 18.33
N PHE A 58 -14.27 10.65 18.57
CA PHE A 58 -12.95 11.03 18.09
C PHE A 58 -12.87 11.09 16.56
N ALA A 59 -13.55 10.17 15.85
CA ALA A 59 -13.65 10.23 14.39
C ALA A 59 -14.36 11.50 13.92
N ASP A 60 -15.49 11.86 14.55
CA ASP A 60 -16.26 13.06 14.21
C ASP A 60 -15.46 14.33 14.49
N ASP A 61 -14.84 14.44 15.67
CA ASP A 61 -14.01 15.59 16.05
C ASP A 61 -12.87 15.81 15.04
N LEU A 62 -12.17 14.74 14.64
CA LEU A 62 -11.10 14.80 13.65
C LEU A 62 -11.62 15.11 12.25
N GLN A 63 -12.77 14.55 11.86
CA GLN A 63 -13.38 14.83 10.58
C GLN A 63 -13.74 16.32 10.48
N GLN A 64 -14.38 16.89 11.49
CA GLN A 64 -14.75 18.30 11.53
C GLN A 64 -13.53 19.23 11.53
N LEU A 65 -12.50 18.88 12.30
CA LEU A 65 -11.27 19.66 12.39
C LEU A 65 -10.51 19.73 11.06
N LEU A 66 -10.45 18.60 10.35
CA LEU A 66 -9.65 18.48 9.13
C LEU A 66 -10.44 18.86 7.87
N HIS A 67 -11.75 18.64 7.83
CA HIS A 67 -12.55 18.83 6.63
C HIS A 67 -12.61 20.29 6.20
N CYS A 68 -12.22 20.54 4.94
CA CYS A 68 -12.37 21.83 4.28
C CYS A 68 -13.20 21.64 3.01
N GLY A 69 -14.46 22.10 3.01
CA GLY A 69 -15.41 21.86 1.93
C GLY A 69 -14.98 22.35 0.53
N LYS A 70 -13.93 23.18 0.45
CA LYS A 70 -13.38 23.70 -0.82
C LYS A 70 -12.24 22.86 -1.40
N SER A 71 -11.40 22.26 -0.56
CA SER A 71 -10.13 21.68 -0.99
C SER A 71 -9.74 20.36 -0.32
N PHE A 72 -10.35 19.99 0.81
CA PHE A 72 -9.96 18.80 1.56
C PHE A 72 -11.17 18.04 2.12
N ARG A 73 -11.51 16.92 1.49
CA ARG A 73 -12.63 16.06 1.91
C ARG A 73 -12.13 14.89 2.75
N VAL A 74 -12.65 14.77 3.96
CA VAL A 74 -12.38 13.66 4.87
C VAL A 74 -13.60 12.73 4.93
N TYR A 75 -13.42 11.49 4.52
CA TYR A 75 -14.44 10.45 4.57
C TYR A 75 -14.17 9.52 5.76
N SER A 76 -15.13 9.40 6.67
CA SER A 76 -15.04 8.45 7.77
C SER A 76 -15.17 7.01 7.24
N ASN A 77 -14.31 6.12 7.71
CA ASN A 77 -14.34 4.69 7.44
C ASN A 77 -14.16 3.93 8.77
N PRO A 78 -15.10 3.06 9.17
CA PRO A 78 -15.00 2.32 10.44
C PRO A 78 -13.90 1.24 10.43
N ASP A 79 -13.39 0.85 9.27
CA ASP A 79 -12.40 -0.22 9.12
C ASP A 79 -10.96 0.27 9.37
N PHE A 80 -10.60 0.26 10.64
CA PHE A 80 -9.27 0.69 11.10
C PHE A 80 -8.13 -0.16 10.53
N ILE A 81 -8.35 -1.46 10.36
CA ILE A 81 -7.33 -2.40 9.84
C ILE A 81 -7.15 -2.18 8.34
N GLY A 82 -8.24 -2.14 7.58
CA GLY A 82 -8.21 -1.97 6.12
C GLY A 82 -7.55 -0.67 5.70
N VAL A 83 -7.82 0.44 6.41
CA VAL A 83 -7.21 1.74 6.12
C VAL A 83 -5.68 1.73 6.31
N GLN A 84 -5.16 1.03 7.33
CA GLN A 84 -3.71 0.87 7.53
C GLN A 84 -3.08 -0.01 6.45
N LEU A 85 -3.68 -1.17 6.18
CA LEU A 85 -3.16 -2.13 5.21
C LEU A 85 -3.14 -1.56 3.79
N GLY A 86 -4.16 -0.82 3.40
CA GLY A 86 -4.19 -0.15 2.09
C GLY A 86 -3.01 0.80 1.90
N GLY A 87 -2.66 1.56 2.94
CA GLY A 87 -1.50 2.45 2.94
C GLY A 87 -0.16 1.73 2.82
N ALA A 88 0.00 0.57 3.48
CA ALA A 88 1.25 -0.19 3.46
C ALA A 88 1.43 -1.01 2.17
N VAL A 89 0.42 -1.77 1.77
CA VAL A 89 0.53 -2.71 0.64
C VAL A 89 0.62 -1.96 -0.70
N LYS A 90 -0.04 -0.80 -0.85
CA LYS A 90 0.02 -0.04 -2.12
C LYS A 90 1.45 0.33 -2.51
N ASN A 91 2.31 0.61 -1.52
CA ASN A 91 3.68 1.07 -1.75
C ASN A 91 4.51 -0.05 -2.37
N VAL A 92 4.26 -1.30 -1.95
CA VAL A 92 4.85 -2.50 -2.54
C VAL A 92 4.38 -2.63 -3.99
N ILE A 93 3.08 -2.63 -4.24
CA ILE A 93 2.53 -2.77 -5.59
C ILE A 93 3.01 -1.67 -6.53
N ALA A 94 3.19 -0.44 -6.04
CA ALA A 94 3.73 0.67 -6.82
C ALA A 94 5.17 0.46 -7.28
N ILE A 95 6.01 -0.23 -6.49
CA ILE A 95 7.34 -0.65 -6.93
C ILE A 95 7.21 -1.64 -8.10
N GLY A 96 6.34 -2.64 -7.96
CA GLY A 96 6.02 -3.58 -9.05
C GLY A 96 5.56 -2.88 -10.33
N ALA A 97 4.66 -1.89 -10.20
CA ALA A 97 4.14 -1.12 -11.33
C ALA A 97 5.25 -0.32 -12.01
N GLY A 98 6.12 0.29 -11.20
CA GLY A 98 7.32 0.96 -11.69
C GLY A 98 8.26 0.01 -12.43
N MET A 99 8.54 -1.18 -11.88
CA MET A 99 9.39 -2.18 -12.52
C MET A 99 8.83 -2.61 -13.88
N SER A 100 7.52 -2.88 -13.94
CA SER A 100 6.82 -3.20 -15.19
C SER A 100 7.02 -2.12 -16.25
N ASP A 101 6.92 -0.84 -15.87
CA ASP A 101 7.14 0.28 -16.77
C ASP A 101 8.63 0.42 -17.17
N GLY A 102 9.55 0.24 -16.23
CA GLY A 102 10.99 0.29 -16.48
C GLY A 102 11.48 -0.80 -17.44
N ILE A 103 10.87 -1.99 -17.38
CA ILE A 103 11.13 -3.11 -18.29
C ILE A 103 10.59 -2.84 -19.71
N GLY A 104 9.56 -1.99 -19.82
CA GLY A 104 8.93 -1.61 -21.08
C GLY A 104 7.64 -2.38 -21.43
N PHE A 105 6.95 -2.98 -20.46
CA PHE A 105 5.71 -3.74 -20.73
C PHE A 105 4.46 -2.89 -20.98
N GLY A 106 4.53 -1.58 -20.70
CA GLY A 106 3.48 -0.63 -21.01
C GLY A 106 2.24 -0.70 -20.12
N ALA A 107 1.21 0.07 -20.51
CA ALA A 107 0.05 0.34 -19.66
C ALA A 107 -0.80 -0.90 -19.31
N ASN A 108 -0.93 -1.86 -20.22
CA ASN A 108 -1.74 -3.07 -19.99
C ASN A 108 -1.17 -3.92 -18.84
N ALA A 109 0.15 -4.12 -18.83
CA ALA A 109 0.81 -4.86 -17.76
C ALA A 109 0.70 -4.12 -16.41
N ARG A 110 0.87 -2.79 -16.42
CA ARG A 110 0.67 -1.96 -15.23
C ARG A 110 -0.75 -2.08 -14.67
N THR A 111 -1.77 -1.99 -15.51
CA THR A 111 -3.18 -2.13 -15.09
C THR A 111 -3.45 -3.54 -14.53
N ALA A 112 -2.97 -4.59 -15.20
CA ALA A 112 -3.11 -5.96 -14.70
C ALA A 112 -2.45 -6.14 -13.33
N LEU A 113 -1.28 -5.52 -13.12
CA LEU A 113 -0.59 -5.56 -11.84
C LEU A 113 -1.34 -4.80 -10.75
N ILE A 114 -1.90 -3.63 -11.04
CA ILE A 114 -2.74 -2.86 -10.10
C ILE A 114 -3.94 -3.71 -9.67
N THR A 115 -4.66 -4.31 -10.62
CA THR A 115 -5.83 -5.15 -10.32
C THR A 115 -5.46 -6.36 -9.46
N ARG A 116 -4.39 -7.07 -9.81
CA ARG A 116 -3.94 -8.23 -9.04
C ARG A 116 -3.36 -7.84 -7.67
N GLY A 117 -2.69 -6.70 -7.58
CA GLY A 117 -2.18 -6.14 -6.33
C GLY A 117 -3.29 -5.72 -5.38
N LEU A 118 -4.39 -5.19 -5.91
CA LEU A 118 -5.61 -4.95 -5.12
C LEU A 118 -6.18 -6.26 -4.57
N ALA A 119 -6.23 -7.33 -5.37
CA ALA A 119 -6.70 -8.63 -4.90
C ALA A 119 -5.80 -9.25 -3.82
N GLU A 120 -4.48 -9.02 -3.87
CA GLU A 120 -3.53 -9.36 -2.81
C GLU A 120 -3.82 -8.58 -1.52
N MET A 121 -3.93 -7.24 -1.64
CA MET A 121 -4.27 -6.34 -0.54
C MET A 121 -5.58 -6.75 0.14
N SER A 122 -6.64 -7.01 -0.63
CA SER A 122 -7.94 -7.42 -0.10
C SER A 122 -7.87 -8.77 0.60
N ARG A 123 -7.14 -9.74 0.05
CA ARG A 123 -6.99 -11.07 0.66
C ARG A 123 -6.26 -11.03 1.99
N LEU A 124 -5.17 -10.26 2.05
CA LEU A 124 -4.46 -10.01 3.31
C LEU A 124 -5.38 -9.31 4.31
N GLY A 125 -6.09 -8.27 3.87
CA GLY A 125 -7.07 -7.55 4.69
C GLY A 125 -8.12 -8.47 5.31
N SER A 126 -8.78 -9.29 4.50
CA SER A 126 -9.80 -10.22 4.97
C SER A 126 -9.26 -11.23 5.99
N ALA A 127 -8.03 -11.71 5.80
CA ALA A 127 -7.38 -12.62 6.75
C ALA A 127 -7.07 -11.96 8.10
N LEU A 128 -6.99 -10.63 8.15
CA LEU A 128 -6.85 -9.83 9.38
C LEU A 128 -8.18 -9.26 9.90
N GLY A 129 -9.31 -9.59 9.27
CA GLY A 129 -10.63 -9.12 9.67
C GLY A 129 -11.01 -7.72 9.17
N ALA A 130 -10.30 -7.18 8.18
CA ALA A 130 -10.69 -5.94 7.51
C ALA A 130 -11.91 -6.16 6.60
N ASP A 131 -12.68 -5.10 6.36
CA ASP A 131 -13.78 -5.10 5.40
C ASP A 131 -13.22 -5.01 3.96
N PRO A 132 -13.48 -6.01 3.10
CA PRO A 132 -13.06 -5.97 1.71
C PRO A 132 -13.48 -4.69 0.95
N SER A 133 -14.62 -4.09 1.33
CA SER A 133 -15.15 -2.88 0.68
C SER A 133 -14.24 -1.67 0.86
N THR A 134 -13.48 -1.59 1.96
CA THR A 134 -12.47 -0.55 2.24
C THR A 134 -11.44 -0.44 1.13
N PHE A 135 -11.02 -1.58 0.58
CA PHE A 135 -10.00 -1.61 -0.46
C PHE A 135 -10.51 -1.08 -1.81
N MET A 136 -11.82 -1.02 -2.02
CA MET A 136 -12.40 -0.37 -3.21
C MET A 136 -12.49 1.16 -3.06
N GLY A 137 -12.29 1.69 -1.85
CA GLY A 137 -12.36 3.11 -1.53
C GLY A 137 -11.03 3.86 -1.64
N MET A 138 -10.97 4.99 -0.95
CA MET A 138 -9.82 5.92 -1.01
C MET A 138 -8.53 5.32 -0.44
N ALA A 139 -8.61 4.58 0.67
CA ALA A 139 -7.44 4.00 1.33
C ALA A 139 -6.83 2.81 0.57
N GLY A 140 -7.60 2.17 -0.31
CA GLY A 140 -7.14 1.08 -1.18
C GLY A 140 -6.93 1.53 -2.61
N LEU A 141 -7.92 1.27 -3.47
CA LEU A 141 -7.86 1.50 -4.92
C LEU A 141 -7.49 2.93 -5.28
N GLY A 142 -8.08 3.94 -4.61
CA GLY A 142 -7.80 5.34 -4.91
C GLY A 142 -6.32 5.69 -4.74
N ASP A 143 -5.77 5.40 -3.56
CA ASP A 143 -4.35 5.66 -3.27
C ASP A 143 -3.42 4.73 -4.07
N LEU A 144 -3.82 3.48 -4.31
CA LEU A 144 -3.07 2.54 -5.13
C LEU A 144 -2.90 3.02 -6.57
N VAL A 145 -3.99 3.48 -7.22
CA VAL A 145 -3.94 4.00 -8.58
C VAL A 145 -3.02 5.21 -8.64
N LEU A 146 -3.26 6.22 -7.79
CA LEU A 146 -2.43 7.43 -7.73
C LEU A 146 -0.95 7.08 -7.60
N THR A 147 -0.62 6.18 -6.67
CA THR A 147 0.77 5.80 -6.38
C THR A 147 1.42 5.01 -7.52
N CYS A 148 0.65 4.23 -8.27
CA CYS A 148 1.16 3.42 -9.39
C CYS A 148 1.28 4.20 -10.72
N THR A 149 0.52 5.29 -10.90
CA THR A 149 0.45 5.99 -12.19
C THR A 149 1.18 7.33 -12.24
N ASP A 150 1.51 7.93 -11.09
CA ASP A 150 2.12 9.25 -11.04
C ASP A 150 3.60 9.22 -10.59
N ASN A 151 4.45 10.02 -11.24
CA ASN A 151 5.88 10.10 -10.94
C ASN A 151 6.23 10.88 -9.66
N GLN A 152 5.27 11.58 -9.04
CA GLN A 152 5.44 12.09 -7.68
C GLN A 152 5.65 10.93 -6.68
N SER A 153 5.14 9.73 -6.99
CA SER A 153 5.40 8.51 -6.23
C SER A 153 6.87 8.10 -6.26
N ARG A 154 7.52 8.16 -5.10
CA ARG A 154 8.89 7.66 -4.88
C ARG A 154 8.99 6.15 -5.14
N ASN A 155 7.98 5.39 -4.71
CA ASN A 155 7.93 3.92 -4.89
C ASN A 155 7.86 3.54 -6.37
N ARG A 156 7.05 4.25 -7.16
CA ARG A 156 6.96 4.05 -8.61
C ARG A 156 8.27 4.37 -9.31
N ARG A 157 8.86 5.54 -9.03
CA ARG A 157 10.16 5.92 -9.62
C ARG A 157 11.26 4.94 -9.26
N PHE A 158 11.31 4.52 -7.99
CA PHE A 158 12.23 3.49 -7.54
C PHE A 158 12.06 2.18 -8.33
N GLY A 159 10.81 1.71 -8.48
CA GLY A 159 10.50 0.55 -9.32
C GLY A 159 10.97 0.70 -10.78
N ILE A 160 10.78 1.87 -11.39
CA ILE A 160 11.25 2.13 -12.77
C ILE A 160 12.75 1.91 -12.89
N MET A 161 13.53 2.44 -11.94
CA MET A 161 14.98 2.32 -11.95
C MET A 161 15.42 0.86 -11.86
N LEU A 162 14.77 0.06 -11.00
CA LEU A 162 15.01 -1.38 -10.90
C LEU A 162 14.65 -2.10 -12.22
N GLY A 163 13.52 -1.74 -12.83
CA GLY A 163 13.11 -2.30 -14.13
C GLY A 163 14.08 -1.96 -15.28
N GLN A 164 14.81 -0.85 -15.15
CA GLN A 164 15.89 -0.44 -16.07
C GLN A 164 17.23 -1.12 -15.77
N GLY A 165 17.29 -2.00 -14.76
CA GLY A 165 18.49 -2.77 -14.39
C GLY A 165 19.42 -2.08 -13.39
N LYS A 166 19.02 -0.94 -12.79
CA LYS A 166 19.80 -0.32 -11.72
C LYS A 166 19.76 -1.17 -10.45
N GLY A 167 20.86 -1.15 -9.70
CA GLY A 167 20.92 -1.82 -8.40
C GLY A 167 20.00 -1.15 -7.36
N VAL A 168 19.57 -1.91 -6.35
CA VAL A 168 18.71 -1.43 -5.25
C VAL A 168 19.30 -0.19 -4.57
N GLN A 169 20.58 -0.27 -4.16
CA GLN A 169 21.24 0.85 -3.48
C GLN A 169 21.36 2.08 -4.38
N GLU A 170 21.79 1.89 -5.63
CA GLU A 170 21.90 2.98 -6.62
C GLU A 170 20.56 3.67 -6.87
N ALA A 171 19.48 2.90 -6.95
CA ALA A 171 18.14 3.42 -7.12
C ALA A 171 17.64 4.18 -5.88
N GLN A 172 17.95 3.72 -4.66
CA GLN A 172 17.63 4.45 -3.43
C GLN A 172 18.38 5.79 -3.34
N ASP A 173 19.69 5.77 -3.61
CA ASP A 173 20.53 6.96 -3.59
C ASP A 173 20.06 8.00 -4.61
N SER A 174 19.65 7.54 -5.80
CA SER A 174 19.12 8.42 -6.85
C SER A 174 17.77 9.07 -6.51
N ILE A 175 16.93 8.41 -5.71
CA ILE A 175 15.66 8.99 -5.25
C ILE A 175 15.90 10.08 -4.20
N GLY A 176 16.98 9.96 -3.41
CA GLY A 176 17.40 10.95 -2.40
C GLY A 176 16.43 11.12 -1.22
N GLN A 177 15.45 10.23 -1.10
CA GLN A 177 14.41 10.26 -0.08
C GLN A 177 14.03 8.83 0.31
N VAL A 178 13.47 8.66 1.51
CA VAL A 178 13.00 7.35 1.99
C VAL A 178 11.98 6.75 1.02
N VAL A 179 12.21 5.50 0.61
CA VAL A 179 11.28 4.68 -0.19
C VAL A 179 10.60 3.70 0.77
N GLU A 180 9.41 4.08 1.25
CA GLU A 180 8.63 3.28 2.22
C GLU A 180 8.37 1.86 1.73
N GLY A 181 8.06 1.70 0.43
CA GLY A 181 7.76 0.41 -0.19
C GLY A 181 8.92 -0.59 -0.12
N TYR A 182 10.16 -0.12 0.00
CA TYR A 182 11.31 -1.00 0.22
C TYR A 182 11.12 -1.79 1.52
N ARG A 183 10.94 -1.08 2.64
CA ARG A 183 10.72 -1.69 3.97
C ARG A 183 9.37 -2.41 4.06
N ASN A 184 8.31 -1.80 3.54
CA ASN A 184 6.97 -2.40 3.56
C ASN A 184 6.93 -3.73 2.83
N THR A 185 7.79 -3.98 1.82
CA THR A 185 7.84 -5.28 1.14
C THR A 185 8.19 -6.40 2.12
N LYS A 186 9.23 -6.23 2.95
CA LYS A 186 9.62 -7.21 3.97
C LYS A 186 8.55 -7.36 5.05
N GLU A 187 8.00 -6.24 5.53
CA GLU A 187 7.00 -6.22 6.59
C GLU A 187 5.67 -6.87 6.16
N VAL A 188 5.17 -6.55 4.96
CA VAL A 188 3.94 -7.12 4.40
C VAL A 188 4.13 -8.61 4.14
N LEU A 189 5.29 -9.04 3.63
CA LEU A 189 5.58 -10.46 3.43
C LEU A 189 5.58 -11.22 4.77
N ALA A 190 6.24 -10.69 5.79
CA ALA A 190 6.27 -11.29 7.12
C ALA A 190 4.85 -11.40 7.73
N LEU A 191 4.04 -10.35 7.58
CA LEU A 191 2.65 -10.35 8.02
C LEU A 191 1.83 -11.41 7.26
N ALA A 192 1.93 -11.44 5.93
CA ALA A 192 1.21 -12.41 5.10
C ALA A 192 1.56 -13.86 5.47
N GLN A 193 2.85 -14.15 5.72
CA GLN A 193 3.32 -15.47 6.14
C GLN A 193 2.74 -15.89 7.50
N ARG A 194 2.69 -14.99 8.48
CA ARG A 194 2.06 -15.27 9.79
C ARG A 194 0.59 -15.64 9.69
N HIS A 195 -0.12 -15.07 8.71
CA HIS A 195 -1.54 -15.32 8.48
C HIS A 195 -1.81 -16.35 7.38
N GLY A 196 -0.78 -17.01 6.84
CA GLY A 196 -0.94 -18.02 5.79
C GLY A 196 -1.51 -17.49 4.47
N VAL A 197 -1.28 -16.20 4.15
CA VAL A 197 -1.82 -15.54 2.96
C VAL A 197 -0.77 -15.55 1.84
N GLU A 198 -1.12 -16.13 0.67
CA GLU A 198 -0.28 -16.02 -0.53
C GLU A 198 -0.28 -14.59 -1.09
N MET A 199 0.90 -14.02 -1.29
CA MET A 199 1.08 -12.66 -1.86
C MET A 199 2.11 -12.67 -3.00
N PRO A 200 1.81 -13.29 -4.15
CA PRO A 200 2.79 -13.54 -5.22
C PRO A 200 3.54 -12.31 -5.74
N ILE A 201 2.85 -11.18 -5.92
CA ILE A 201 3.45 -9.93 -6.37
C ILE A 201 4.41 -9.43 -5.29
N THR A 202 3.96 -9.39 -4.04
CA THR A 202 4.79 -9.01 -2.89
C THR A 202 6.01 -9.92 -2.75
N GLU A 203 5.84 -11.23 -2.90
CA GLU A 203 6.92 -12.22 -2.88
C GLU A 203 7.95 -11.97 -3.98
N GLN A 204 7.52 -11.72 -5.22
CA GLN A 204 8.46 -11.42 -6.31
C GLN A 204 9.18 -10.09 -6.11
N ILE A 205 8.50 -9.06 -5.59
CA ILE A 205 9.14 -7.79 -5.24
C ILE A 205 10.17 -8.02 -4.13
N TYR A 206 9.86 -8.83 -3.12
CA TYR A 206 10.83 -9.20 -2.08
C TYR A 206 12.07 -9.87 -2.66
N GLN A 207 11.91 -10.81 -3.60
CA GLN A 207 13.04 -11.49 -4.25
C GLN A 207 13.94 -10.50 -4.99
N VAL A 208 13.37 -9.51 -5.68
CA VAL A 208 14.16 -8.46 -6.35
C VAL A 208 14.90 -7.59 -5.34
N LEU A 209 14.20 -7.12 -4.30
CA LEU A 209 14.73 -6.14 -3.35
C LEU A 209 15.75 -6.71 -2.36
N TYR A 210 15.58 -7.96 -1.96
CA TYR A 210 16.32 -8.58 -0.85
C TYR A 210 17.09 -9.84 -1.24
N CYS A 211 16.78 -10.46 -2.38
CA CYS A 211 17.46 -11.67 -2.86
C CYS A 211 18.18 -11.46 -4.19
N HIS A 212 18.28 -10.21 -4.66
CA HIS A 212 18.96 -9.83 -5.89
C HIS A 212 18.45 -10.55 -7.15
N LYS A 213 17.18 -10.98 -7.15
CA LYS A 213 16.55 -11.55 -8.33
C LYS A 213 16.41 -10.46 -9.41
N ASP A 214 16.67 -10.82 -10.66
CA ASP A 214 16.47 -9.90 -11.78
C ASP A 214 14.98 -9.52 -11.93
N ALA A 215 14.72 -8.23 -12.21
CA ALA A 215 13.36 -7.70 -12.29
C ALA A 215 12.55 -8.31 -13.45
N ARG A 216 13.20 -8.60 -14.59
CA ARG A 216 12.55 -9.23 -15.74
C ARG A 216 12.25 -10.70 -15.44
N GLU A 217 13.15 -11.42 -14.78
CA GLU A 217 12.89 -12.78 -14.30
C GLU A 217 11.72 -12.85 -13.30
N ALA A 218 11.66 -11.89 -12.37
CA ALA A 218 10.56 -11.77 -11.41
C ALA A 218 9.21 -11.56 -12.12
N ALA A 219 9.17 -10.69 -13.13
CA ALA A 219 7.97 -10.45 -13.91
C ALA A 219 7.55 -11.68 -14.75
N LEU A 220 8.50 -12.38 -15.37
CA LEU A 220 8.23 -13.64 -16.08
C LEU A 220 7.67 -14.72 -15.15
N SER A 221 8.14 -14.76 -13.90
CA SER A 221 7.62 -15.68 -12.88
C SER A 221 6.13 -15.41 -12.55
N LEU A 222 5.70 -14.15 -12.55
CA LEU A 222 4.29 -13.77 -12.33
C LEU A 222 3.39 -14.12 -13.51
N LEU A 223 3.92 -14.07 -14.74
CA LEU A 223 3.22 -14.41 -15.98
C LEU A 223 3.11 -15.92 -16.18
N GLY A 224 4.15 -16.68 -15.82
CA GLY A 224 4.20 -18.14 -15.94
C GLY A 224 3.39 -18.90 -14.89
N ARG A 225 2.79 -18.21 -13.91
CA ARG A 225 1.97 -18.84 -12.87
C ARG A 225 0.74 -19.50 -13.51
N ALA A 226 0.49 -20.76 -13.16
CA ALA A 226 -0.63 -21.54 -13.70
C ALA A 226 -1.97 -20.80 -13.60
N ARG A 227 -2.81 -20.93 -14.64
CA ARG A 227 -4.14 -20.29 -14.73
C ARG A 227 -4.93 -20.54 -13.44
N LYS A 228 -5.20 -19.48 -12.66
CA LYS A 228 -6.23 -19.47 -11.63
C LYS A 228 -7.38 -18.62 -12.17
N ASP A 229 -8.61 -19.10 -12.06
CA ASP A 229 -9.79 -18.33 -12.47
C ASP A 229 -9.93 -17.07 -11.62
N GLU A 230 -10.45 -16.00 -12.22
CA GLU A 230 -10.62 -14.70 -11.58
C GLU A 230 -11.51 -14.74 -10.32
N LYS A 231 -12.34 -15.78 -10.17
CA LYS A 231 -13.38 -15.90 -9.13
C LYS A 231 -13.27 -17.12 -8.22
N THR A 232 -12.14 -17.83 -8.12
CA THR A 232 -12.06 -18.96 -7.18
C THR A 232 -11.92 -18.47 -5.73
N GLN A 233 -12.99 -17.93 -5.15
CA GLN A 233 -13.23 -18.01 -3.71
C GLN A 233 -13.61 -19.47 -3.42
N ARG A 234 -12.71 -20.24 -2.81
CA ARG A 234 -13.14 -21.48 -2.16
C ARG A 234 -13.97 -21.07 -0.95
N VAL A 235 -15.29 -21.10 -1.13
CA VAL A 235 -16.22 -21.22 -0.01
C VAL A 235 -16.07 -22.65 0.49
N THR A 236 -15.43 -22.80 1.65
CA THR A 236 -15.54 -23.96 2.53
C THR A 236 -15.53 -23.44 3.95
#